data_AF-A0A643BUH0-F1
#
_entry.id   AF-A0A643BUH0-F1
#
_cell.length_a   1.000
_cell.length_b   1.000
_cell.length_c   1.000
_cell.angle_alpha   90.00
_cell.angle_beta   90.00
_cell.angle_gamma   90.00
#
_symmetry.space_group_name_H-M   'P 1'
#
loop_
_entity.id
_entity.type
_entity.pdbx_description
1 polymer ?
#
loop_
_entity_poly.entity_id
_entity_poly.type
_entity_poly.pdbx_seq_one_letter_code
_entity_poly.pdbx_strand_id
1 'polypeptide(L)' 'MVQRESSEVVEKVNELIARGRYGRLFAVVHFASHQWKVTSEDLILIENKLDIACGERIRLEKVLLVGADDFTLLGRPLL' A
#
# COMPACT_ATOMS: atom_id res chain seq x y z
N MET A 1 -30.21 3.22 4.01
CA MET A 1 -29.69 4.35 3.22
C MET A 1 -28.17 4.31 3.07
N VAL A 2 -27.39 3.95 4.11
CA VAL A 2 -25.91 3.99 4.11
C VAL A 2 -25.20 3.04 3.12
N GLN A 3 -25.76 1.86 2.81
CA GLN A 3 -25.03 0.88 1.97
C GLN A 3 -24.94 1.22 0.48
N ARG A 4 -25.85 2.04 -0.07
CA ARG A 4 -25.84 2.35 -1.52
C ARG A 4 -24.73 3.31 -1.91
N GLU A 5 -24.54 4.39 -1.16
CA GLU A 5 -23.48 5.37 -1.42
C GLU A 5 -22.08 4.75 -1.32
N SER A 6 -21.89 3.80 -0.41
CA SER A 6 -20.61 3.09 -0.27
C SER A 6 -20.26 2.26 -1.52
N SER A 7 -21.25 1.66 -2.17
CA SER A 7 -21.05 0.86 -3.39
C SER A 7 -20.58 1.72 -4.56
N GLU A 8 -21.24 2.86 -4.76
CA GLU A 8 -20.93 3.78 -5.87
C GLU A 8 -19.52 4.38 -5.75
N VAL A 9 -19.11 4.74 -4.52
CA VAL A 9 -17.75 5.24 -4.26
C VAL A 9 -16.71 4.15 -4.52
N VAL A 10 -16.97 2.92 -4.08
CA VAL A 10 -16.06 1.79 -4.31
C VAL A 10 -15.89 1.50 -5.80
N GLU A 11 -16.99 1.51 -6.57
CA GLU A 11 -16.94 1.34 -8.02
C GLU A 11 -16.11 2.45 -8.69
N LYS A 12 -16.31 3.71 -8.29
CA LYS A 12 -15.53 4.85 -8.82
C LYS A 12 -14.03 4.71 -8.54
N VAL A 13 -13.65 4.30 -7.34
CA VAL A 13 -12.23 4.04 -7.00
C VAL A 13 -11.69 2.89 -7.84
N ASN A 14 -12.46 1.82 -8.03
CA ASN A 14 -12.06 0.70 -8.86
C ASN A 14 -11.86 1.11 -10.33
N GLU A 15 -12.71 1.99 -10.88
CA GLU A 15 -12.51 2.57 -12.22
C GLU A 15 -11.24 3.41 -12.33
N LEU A 16 -10.91 4.22 -11.31
CA LEU A 16 -9.68 5.02 -11.29
C LEU A 16 -8.45 4.11 -11.33
N ILE A 17 -8.46 3.04 -10.54
CA ILE A 17 -7.40 2.02 -10.50
C ILE A 17 -7.30 1.31 -11.86
N ALA A 18 -8.42 0.80 -12.39
CA ALA A 18 -8.43 0.06 -13.66
C ALA A 18 -7.96 0.90 -14.85
N ARG A 19 -8.21 2.21 -14.84
CA ARG A 19 -7.76 3.15 -15.88
C ARG A 19 -6.33 3.66 -15.67
N GLY A 20 -5.64 3.24 -14.60
CA GLY A 20 -4.31 3.75 -14.27
C GLY A 20 -4.30 5.24 -13.91
N ARG A 21 -5.46 5.80 -13.52
CA ARG A 21 -5.63 7.21 -13.18
C ARG A 21 -5.30 7.43 -11.70
N TYR A 22 -4.06 7.14 -11.35
CA TYR A 22 -3.50 7.43 -10.05
C TYR A 22 -2.08 7.95 -10.24
N GLY A 23 -1.72 8.97 -9.45
CA GLY A 23 -0.36 9.50 -9.40
C GLY A 23 0.60 8.56 -8.67
N ARG A 24 1.58 9.15 -7.97
CA ARG A 24 2.52 8.38 -7.16
C ARG A 24 1.79 7.76 -5.97
N LEU A 25 1.90 6.45 -5.80
CA LEU A 25 1.34 5.75 -4.65
C LEU A 25 2.31 5.76 -3.47
N PHE A 26 1.75 5.76 -2.27
CA PHE A 26 2.47 5.42 -1.03
C PHE A 26 1.81 4.23 -0.35
N ALA A 27 2.56 3.48 0.42
CA ALA A 27 2.06 2.37 1.21
C ALA A 27 2.56 2.44 2.65
N VAL A 28 1.78 1.90 3.58
CA VAL A 28 2.24 1.61 4.94
C VAL A 28 2.46 0.10 5.04
N VAL A 29 3.71 -0.31 5.23
CA VAL A 29 4.10 -1.72 5.31
C VAL A 29 4.57 -2.05 6.72
N HIS A 30 4.19 -3.22 7.23
CA HIS A 30 4.70 -3.74 8.48
C HIS A 30 5.84 -4.74 8.21
N PHE A 31 7.07 -4.30 8.46
CA PHE A 31 8.26 -5.09 8.19
C PHE A 31 9.28 -4.93 9.32
N ALA A 32 9.95 -6.02 9.69
CA ALA A 32 10.90 -6.06 10.80
C ALA A 32 10.36 -5.42 12.09
N SER A 33 9.11 -5.76 12.46
CA SER A 33 8.39 -5.25 13.64
C SER A 33 8.14 -3.74 13.68
N HIS A 34 8.34 -3.05 12.55
CA HIS A 34 8.11 -1.63 12.40
C HIS A 34 7.12 -1.36 11.27
N GLN A 35 6.40 -0.25 11.37
CA GLN A 35 5.56 0.25 10.28
C GLN A 35 6.30 1.35 9.53
N TRP A 36 6.40 1.19 8.22
CA TRP A 36 7.11 2.12 7.35
C TRP A 36 6.14 2.73 6.35
N LYS A 37 6.11 4.06 6.27
CA LYS A 37 5.52 4.75 5.12
C LYS A 37 6.56 4.76 4.01
N VAL A 38 6.26 4.08 2.90
CA VAL A 38 7.16 3.94 1.76
C VAL A 38 6.49 4.40 0.47
N THR A 39 7.27 4.98 -0.41
CA THR A 39 6.93 5.28 -1.79
C THR A 39 7.95 4.61 -2.71
N SER A 40 7.68 4.58 -4.02
CA SER A 40 8.68 4.10 -4.99
C SER A 40 9.98 4.89 -4.83
N GLU A 41 11.13 4.21 -4.92
CA GLU A 41 12.48 4.77 -4.81
C GLU A 41 12.95 5.18 -3.40
N ASP A 42 12.13 4.96 -2.37
CA ASP A 42 12.57 5.18 -0.99
C ASP A 42 13.56 4.10 -0.52
N LEU A 43 14.48 4.50 0.36
CA LEU A 43 15.35 3.59 1.09
C LEU A 43 14.87 3.48 2.54
N ILE A 44 14.71 2.25 3.03
CA ILE A 44 14.44 1.97 4.44
C ILE A 44 15.65 1.29 5.07
N LEU A 45 16.00 1.70 6.29
CA LEU A 45 17.05 1.08 7.07
C LEU A 45 16.43 0.13 8.08
N ILE A 46 16.94 -1.10 8.15
CA ILE A 46 16.51 -2.11 9.11
C ILE A 46 17.73 -2.51 9.93
N GLU A 47 17.58 -2.54 11.25
CA GLU A 47 18.67 -2.87 12.18
C GLU A 47 18.99 -4.37 12.18
N ASN A 48 17.99 -5.21 11.87
CA ASN A 48 18.11 -6.65 11.89
C ASN A 48 18.70 -7.19 10.58
N LYS A 49 19.59 -8.18 10.69
CA LYS A 49 20.10 -8.91 9.53
C LYS A 49 18.97 -9.73 8.89
N LEU A 50 18.80 -9.57 7.58
CA LEU A 50 17.99 -10.44 6.75
C LEU A 50 18.89 -11.50 6.10
N ASP A 51 18.43 -12.75 6.04
CA ASP A 51 19.15 -13.84 5.36
C ASP A 51 18.85 -13.81 3.84
N ILE A 52 19.24 -12.71 3.21
CA ILE A 52 18.88 -12.34 1.83
C ILE A 52 20.13 -11.77 1.17
N ALA A 53 20.41 -12.18 -0.07
CA ALA A 53 21.60 -11.71 -0.77
C ALA A 53 21.41 -10.26 -1.25
N CYS A 54 22.50 -9.48 -1.31
CA CYS A 54 22.46 -8.15 -1.89
C CYS A 54 22.00 -8.21 -3.36
N GLY A 55 21.03 -7.38 -3.73
CA GLY A 55 20.44 -7.35 -5.07
C GLY A 55 19.23 -8.27 -5.27
N GLU A 56 18.89 -9.08 -4.27
CA GLU A 56 17.68 -9.91 -4.31
C GLU A 56 16.41 -9.05 -4.21
N ARG A 57 15.37 -9.44 -4.94
CA ARG A 57 14.07 -8.77 -4.94
C ARG A 57 13.11 -9.52 -4.02
N ILE A 58 12.60 -8.82 -3.02
CA ILE A 58 11.63 -9.34 -2.07
C ILE A 58 10.29 -8.65 -2.22
N ARG A 59 9.20 -9.37 -1.92
CA ARG A 59 7.85 -8.81 -1.85
C ARG A 59 7.44 -8.65 -0.39
N LEU A 60 7.11 -7.44 0.02
CA LEU A 60 6.56 -7.18 1.35
C LEU A 60 5.06 -7.51 1.34
N GLU A 61 4.65 -8.53 2.09
CA GLU A 61 3.25 -9.00 2.09
C GLU A 61 2.35 -8.21 3.05
N LYS A 62 2.90 -7.74 4.17
CA LYS A 62 2.13 -7.06 5.21
C LYS A 62 1.93 -5.58 4.87
N VAL A 63 0.97 -5.30 3.99
CA VAL A 63 0.56 -3.94 3.63
C VAL A 63 -0.71 -3.57 4.42
N LEU A 64 -0.64 -2.49 5.20
CA LEU A 64 -1.74 -2.01 6.05
C LEU A 64 -2.63 -1.03 5.29
N LEU A 65 -2.00 -0.19 4.45
CA LEU A 65 -2.67 0.87 3.70
C LEU A 65 -1.90 1.13 2.41
N VAL A 66 -2.65 1.49 1.36
CA VAL A 66 -2.12 2.10 0.13
C VAL A 66 -2.87 3.39 -0.15
N GLY A 67 -2.16 4.49 -0.35
CA GLY A 67 -2.74 5.80 -0.65
C GLY A 67 -2.27 6.33 -2.01
N ALA A 68 -3.19 7.01 -2.68
CA ALA A 68 -2.98 7.82 -3.86
C ALA A 68 -3.35 9.28 -3.53
N ASP A 69 -3.21 10.19 -4.50
CA ASP A 69 -3.63 11.59 -4.35
C ASP A 69 -5.14 11.71 -4.07
N ASP A 70 -5.96 10.88 -4.73
CA ASP A 70 -7.43 11.01 -4.72
C ASP A 70 -8.16 9.93 -3.91
N PHE A 71 -7.46 8.88 -3.43
CA PHE A 71 -8.09 7.79 -2.68
C PHE A 71 -7.11 7.09 -1.74
N THR A 72 -7.64 6.32 -0.80
CA THR A 72 -6.85 5.48 0.10
C THR A 72 -7.56 4.16 0.36
N LEU A 73 -6.82 3.06 0.31
CA LEU A 73 -7.25 1.72 0.62
C LEU A 73 -6.71 1.33 1.99
N LEU A 74 -7.60 0.97 2.91
CA LEU A 74 -7.28 0.61 4.29
C LEU A 74 -7.61 -0.86 4.55
N GLY A 75 -6.59 -1.63 4.94
CA GLY A 75 -6.72 -3.02 5.34
C GLY A 75 -7.42 -3.21 6.68
N ARG A 76 -7.94 -4.41 6.93
CA ARG A 76 -8.53 -4.80 8.22
C ARG A 76 -8.08 -6.21 8.63
N PRO A 77 -6.88 -6.38 9.23
CA PRO A 77 -5.84 -5.37 9.46
C PRO A 77 -4.87 -5.18 8.28
N LEU A 78 -4.87 -6.09 7.31
CA LEU A 78 -4.04 -6.07 6.11
C LEU A 78 -4.93 -5.96 4.87
N LEU A 79 -4.34 -5.54 3.75
CA LEU A 79 -4.97 -5.52 2.42
C LEU A 79 -4.90 -6.89 1.74
#